data_AF-A0A9D6NF01-F1
#
_entry.id   AF-A0A9D6NF01-F1
#
_cell.length_a   1.000
_cell.length_b   1.000
_cell.length_c   1.000
_cell.angle_alpha   90.00
_cell.angle_beta   90.00
_cell.angle_gamma   90.00
#
_symmetry.space_group_name_H-M   'P 1'
#
loop_
_entity.id
_entity.type
_entity.pdbx_description
1 polymer ?
#
loop_
_entity_poly.entity_id
_entity_poly.type
_entity_poly.pdbx_seq_one_letter_code
_entity_poly.pdbx_strand_id
1 'polypeptide(L)'
;MGPLSLMLLQPALTDEAYRAGVRSVLDRLSPRGGVAHEEDLGDWAVYRHIQENRGPASSEPVYDYKMVDDDFLLPIASGRARGMRVSEPLLRNATYVLDLVEPFFRSAPDFRSTVAIRSGEDVGDWRDSREGLGGGRYPGNVNLYLVPAALRAVGSMAGDPRLDPRAGQATEWAQRWEKAAGQEYLVRLDREQVRSRLARYLERLTPAEREFYRSRPVGEGGPRLAEFLDGGPVPPALAMGLEFMALSLDADGRPVEVMNSDAPFDLFLGTPSRRDVERTLTLLELEFPVGLMTGVGPVVANPAYSLDPRHAEQLDRKGYHGTVIWSWQSGMLIAGLLRQLERYPELEVRLLRALERLQQAETRAGALANSELWSFEVDGDWRARAFSGGGETESNPVQLWSTIYPALKLRLLETTVPVR
;
A
#
# COMPACT_ATOMS: atom_id res chain seq x y z
N MET A 1 13.45 10.04 -8.36
CA MET A 1 12.46 9.00 -8.73
C MET A 1 12.69 7.81 -7.81
N GLY A 2 11.67 7.39 -7.06
CA GLY A 2 11.79 6.27 -6.12
C GLY A 2 11.68 4.88 -6.78
N PRO A 3 12.10 3.80 -6.10
CA PRO A 3 12.03 2.43 -6.61
C PRO A 3 10.62 1.99 -7.04
N LEU A 4 9.59 2.36 -6.28
CA LEU A 4 8.19 2.02 -6.59
C LEU A 4 7.71 2.69 -7.88
N SER A 5 8.03 3.97 -8.08
CA SER A 5 7.67 4.68 -9.32
C SER A 5 8.28 4.02 -10.54
N LEU A 6 9.55 3.60 -10.46
CA LEU A 6 10.22 2.88 -11.55
C LEU A 6 9.44 1.62 -11.92
N MET A 7 9.08 0.81 -10.92
CA MET A 7 8.34 -0.43 -11.13
C MET A 7 6.96 -0.20 -11.76
N LEU A 8 6.22 0.83 -11.33
CA LEU A 8 4.89 1.13 -11.88
C LEU A 8 4.96 1.73 -13.29
N LEU A 9 6.02 2.48 -13.60
CA LEU A 9 6.25 3.07 -14.92
C LEU A 9 6.97 2.15 -15.89
N GLN A 10 7.41 0.97 -15.44
CA GLN A 10 8.16 0.01 -16.26
C GLN A 10 7.57 -0.22 -17.67
N PRO A 11 6.23 -0.34 -17.86
CA PRO A 11 5.66 -0.51 -19.19
C PRO A 11 5.91 0.66 -20.16
N ALA A 12 6.15 1.87 -19.65
CA ALA A 12 6.40 3.08 -20.45
C ALA A 12 7.88 3.47 -20.52
N LEU A 13 8.75 2.83 -19.73
CA LEU A 13 10.18 3.12 -19.69
C LEU A 13 10.95 2.18 -20.62
N THR A 14 11.97 2.70 -21.29
CA THR A 14 12.98 1.84 -21.92
C THR A 14 13.79 1.11 -20.84
N ASP A 15 14.36 -0.05 -21.17
CA ASP A 15 15.25 -0.78 -20.25
C ASP A 15 16.43 0.09 -19.78
N GLU A 16 16.91 1.00 -20.64
CA GLU A 16 17.98 1.96 -20.28
C GLU A 16 17.51 3.00 -19.26
N ALA A 17 16.35 3.62 -19.49
CA ALA A 17 15.77 4.59 -18.56
C ALA A 17 15.49 3.94 -17.19
N TYR A 18 14.96 2.72 -17.18
CA TYR A 18 14.72 1.97 -15.95
C TYR A 18 16.04 1.72 -15.18
N ARG A 19 17.08 1.23 -15.87
CA ARG A 19 18.40 1.01 -15.25
C ARG A 19 19.03 2.31 -14.74
N ALA A 20 18.90 3.41 -15.47
CA ALA A 20 19.39 4.72 -15.04
C ALA A 20 18.69 5.18 -13.76
N GLY A 21 17.37 4.99 -13.68
CA GLY A 21 16.61 5.26 -12.47
C GLY A 21 17.07 4.44 -11.26
N VAL A 22 17.25 3.13 -11.41
CA VAL A 22 17.77 2.28 -10.32
C VAL A 22 19.17 2.72 -9.90
N ARG A 23 20.07 3.05 -10.85
CA ARG A 23 21.41 3.58 -10.53
C ARG A 23 21.35 4.87 -9.72
N SER A 24 20.45 5.79 -10.07
CA SER A 24 20.25 7.03 -9.31
C SER A 24 19.84 6.78 -7.85
N VAL A 25 19.10 5.70 -7.56
CA VAL A 25 18.83 5.29 -6.17
C VAL A 25 20.09 4.71 -5.52
N LEU A 26 20.81 3.83 -6.23
CA LEU A 26 22.04 3.19 -5.73
C LEU A 26 23.16 4.20 -5.38
N ASP A 27 23.22 5.33 -6.09
CA ASP A 27 24.23 6.38 -5.86
C ASP A 27 23.98 7.16 -4.56
N ARG A 28 22.79 7.04 -3.95
CA ARG A 28 22.36 7.80 -2.77
C ARG A 28 22.14 6.94 -1.53
N LEU A 29 22.60 5.70 -1.56
CA LEU A 29 22.54 4.82 -0.40
C LEU A 29 23.38 5.36 0.75
N SER A 30 22.86 5.21 1.97
CA SER A 30 23.66 5.42 3.17
C SER A 30 24.88 4.48 3.19
N PRO A 31 25.91 4.77 4.03
CA PRO A 31 27.07 3.88 4.19
C PRO A 31 26.72 2.46 4.63
N ARG A 32 25.54 2.26 5.23
CA ARG A 32 25.04 0.93 5.61
C ARG A 32 24.21 0.25 4.54
N GLY A 33 23.79 0.94 3.48
CA GLY A 33 22.95 0.38 2.41
C GLY A 33 21.47 0.73 2.48
N GLY A 34 21.07 1.55 3.47
CA GLY A 34 19.73 2.13 3.51
C GLY A 34 19.48 3.14 2.39
N VAL A 35 18.25 3.21 1.91
CA VAL A 35 17.82 3.99 0.73
C VAL A 35 17.33 5.37 1.16
N ALA A 36 17.79 6.41 0.44
CA ALA A 36 17.28 7.77 0.66
C ALA A 36 15.88 7.91 0.05
N HIS A 37 14.89 8.30 0.86
CA HIS A 37 13.53 8.59 0.43
C HIS A 37 13.49 9.90 -0.37
N GLU A 38 14.07 10.94 0.22
CA GLU A 38 14.15 12.29 -0.32
C GLU A 38 15.58 12.87 -0.19
N GLU A 39 15.82 13.94 -0.92
CA GLU A 39 17.06 14.70 -0.86
C GLU A 39 16.78 16.20 -0.85
N ASP A 40 17.35 16.89 0.12
CA ASP A 40 17.41 18.35 0.12
C ASP A 40 18.65 18.78 -0.67
N LEU A 41 18.48 19.66 -1.66
CA LEU A 41 19.55 20.14 -2.53
C LEU A 41 19.67 21.68 -2.48
N GLY A 42 20.85 22.20 -2.83
CA GLY A 42 21.08 23.63 -2.97
C GLY A 42 20.81 24.42 -1.69
N ASP A 43 20.09 25.53 -1.79
CA ASP A 43 19.82 26.43 -0.65
C ASP A 43 18.97 25.77 0.44
N TRP A 44 18.14 24.79 0.08
CA TRP A 44 17.38 24.03 1.06
C TRP A 44 18.28 23.10 1.88
N ALA A 45 19.29 22.49 1.24
CA ALA A 45 20.32 21.73 1.96
C ALA A 45 21.10 22.63 2.94
N VAL A 46 21.48 23.84 2.50
CA VAL A 46 22.14 24.84 3.36
C VAL A 46 21.29 25.17 4.58
N TYR A 47 19.99 25.43 4.37
CA TYR A 47 19.05 25.69 5.45
C TYR A 47 18.97 24.52 6.43
N ARG A 48 18.86 23.29 5.94
CA ARG A 48 18.75 22.07 6.76
C ARG A 48 20.01 21.81 7.59
N HIS A 49 21.20 22.01 7.02
CA HIS A 49 22.47 21.90 7.77
C HIS A 49 22.55 22.87 8.94
N ILE A 50 22.04 24.10 8.77
CA ILE A 50 21.98 25.12 9.83
C ILE A 50 20.92 24.74 10.88
N GLN A 51 19.69 24.44 10.45
CA GLN A 51 18.57 24.15 11.36
C GLN A 51 18.81 22.93 12.24
N GLU A 52 19.37 21.87 11.67
CA GLU A 52 19.59 20.62 12.38
C GLU A 52 20.97 20.56 13.08
N ASN A 53 21.70 21.70 13.14
CA ASN A 53 23.05 21.78 13.71
C ASN A 53 24.01 20.71 13.17
N ARG A 54 23.87 20.34 11.89
CA ARG A 54 24.71 19.30 11.26
C ARG A 54 26.13 19.77 10.94
N GLY A 55 26.38 21.08 11.01
CA GLY A 55 27.70 21.66 10.78
C GLY A 55 27.63 23.08 10.20
N PRO A 56 28.70 23.53 9.52
CA PRO A 56 28.67 24.81 8.82
C PRO A 56 27.65 24.79 7.68
N ALA A 57 27.21 25.98 7.26
CA ALA A 57 26.37 26.15 6.07
C ALA A 57 27.02 25.44 4.86
N SER A 58 26.35 24.41 4.35
CA SER A 58 26.86 23.54 3.28
C SER A 58 25.76 23.25 2.27
N SER A 59 26.08 23.27 0.98
CA SER A 59 25.17 22.85 -0.09
C SER A 59 25.29 21.35 -0.41
N GLU A 60 26.04 20.59 0.40
CA GLU A 60 26.07 19.14 0.27
C GLU A 60 24.68 18.56 0.50
N PRO A 61 24.21 17.64 -0.36
CA PRO A 61 22.88 17.05 -0.23
C PRO A 61 22.61 16.49 1.16
N VAL A 62 21.42 16.75 1.68
CA VAL A 62 20.93 16.09 2.89
C VAL A 62 19.98 14.99 2.46
N TYR A 63 20.38 13.74 2.71
CA TYR A 63 19.56 12.58 2.42
C TYR A 63 18.72 12.18 3.63
N ASP A 64 17.46 11.90 3.36
CA ASP A 64 16.53 11.38 4.36
C ASP A 64 16.41 9.86 4.24
N TYR A 65 16.70 9.16 5.32
CA TYR A 65 16.69 7.71 5.41
C TYR A 65 15.59 7.17 6.33
N LYS A 66 14.64 8.00 6.81
CA LYS A 66 13.64 7.60 7.82
C LYS A 66 12.69 6.49 7.33
N MET A 67 12.43 6.43 6.02
CA MET A 67 11.51 5.49 5.38
C MET A 67 12.12 4.09 5.25
N VAL A 68 11.46 3.09 5.84
CA VAL A 68 11.96 1.71 5.86
C VAL A 68 11.46 0.89 4.68
N ASP A 69 10.36 1.29 4.03
CA ASP A 69 9.82 0.61 2.86
C ASP A 69 10.75 0.68 1.63
N ASP A 70 11.39 1.83 1.40
CA ASP A 70 12.37 2.01 0.32
C ASP A 70 13.55 1.03 0.40
N ASP A 71 13.99 0.70 1.62
CA ASP A 71 15.06 -0.26 1.87
C ASP A 71 14.74 -1.62 1.24
N PHE A 72 13.47 -2.04 1.28
CA PHE A 72 12.97 -3.30 0.71
C PHE A 72 12.50 -3.18 -0.74
N LEU A 73 12.11 -2.00 -1.21
CA LEU A 73 11.71 -1.80 -2.60
C LEU A 73 12.90 -1.87 -3.58
N LEU A 74 14.10 -1.46 -3.16
CA LEU A 74 15.27 -1.40 -4.04
C LEU A 74 15.72 -2.77 -4.59
N PRO A 75 15.85 -3.87 -3.80
CA PRO A 75 16.18 -5.18 -4.35
C PRO A 75 15.15 -5.64 -5.40
N ILE A 76 13.87 -5.36 -5.16
CA ILE A 76 12.77 -5.75 -6.05
C ILE A 76 12.87 -4.98 -7.38
N ALA A 77 13.05 -3.66 -7.31
CA ALA A 77 13.24 -2.83 -8.51
C ALA A 77 14.50 -3.25 -9.28
N SER A 78 15.61 -3.52 -8.59
CA SER A 78 16.86 -3.96 -9.20
C SER A 78 16.71 -5.30 -9.92
N GLY A 79 15.98 -6.26 -9.34
CA GLY A 79 15.69 -7.55 -9.98
C GLY A 79 14.83 -7.45 -11.25
N ARG A 80 14.07 -6.36 -11.41
CA ARG A 80 13.28 -6.07 -12.61
C ARG A 80 14.07 -5.34 -13.71
N ALA A 81 15.24 -4.80 -13.39
CA ALA A 81 16.08 -4.05 -14.31
C ALA A 81 16.82 -4.99 -15.29
N ARG A 82 16.21 -5.29 -16.45
CA ARG A 82 16.79 -6.19 -17.45
C ARG A 82 18.22 -5.78 -17.83
N GLY A 83 19.15 -6.73 -17.78
CA GLY A 83 20.56 -6.50 -18.11
C GLY A 83 21.34 -5.66 -17.09
N MET A 84 20.77 -5.33 -15.93
CA MET A 84 21.53 -4.73 -14.83
C MET A 84 22.52 -5.76 -14.26
N ARG A 85 23.77 -5.33 -14.07
CA ARG A 85 24.78 -6.11 -13.36
C ARG A 85 24.68 -5.83 -11.87
N VAL A 86 24.93 -6.86 -11.06
CA VAL A 86 25.05 -6.72 -9.61
C VAL A 86 26.26 -5.84 -9.27
N SER A 87 25.99 -4.71 -8.63
CA SER A 87 26.97 -3.68 -8.27
C SER A 87 27.23 -3.69 -6.76
N GLU A 88 28.37 -3.12 -6.34
CA GLU A 88 28.72 -3.04 -4.91
C GLU A 88 27.65 -2.32 -4.06
N PRO A 89 27.04 -1.20 -4.50
CA PRO A 89 25.92 -0.60 -3.75
C PRO A 89 24.71 -1.54 -3.59
N LEU A 90 24.39 -2.32 -4.62
CA LEU A 90 23.26 -3.27 -4.55
C LEU A 90 23.56 -4.41 -3.58
N LEU A 91 24.78 -4.95 -3.59
CA LEU A 91 25.23 -5.96 -2.62
C LEU A 91 25.14 -5.45 -1.17
N ARG A 92 25.51 -4.18 -0.96
CA ARG A 92 25.42 -3.53 0.35
C ARG A 92 23.97 -3.37 0.81
N ASN A 93 23.07 -2.92 -0.05
CA ASN A 93 21.64 -2.86 0.30
C ASN A 93 21.05 -4.26 0.54
N ALA A 94 21.42 -5.27 -0.25
CA ALA A 94 20.97 -6.65 -0.03
C ALA A 94 21.43 -7.18 1.34
N THR A 95 22.67 -6.92 1.73
CA THR A 95 23.21 -7.27 3.06
C THR A 95 22.45 -6.54 4.16
N TYR A 96 22.17 -5.26 3.96
CA TYR A 96 21.42 -4.44 4.90
C TYR A 96 19.98 -4.94 5.10
N VAL A 97 19.28 -5.34 4.03
CA VAL A 97 17.96 -5.99 4.11
C VAL A 97 18.02 -7.29 4.91
N LEU A 98 19.07 -8.11 4.70
CA LEU A 98 19.27 -9.34 5.48
C LEU A 98 19.50 -9.04 6.96
N ASP A 99 20.27 -8.00 7.29
CA ASP A 99 20.50 -7.57 8.68
C ASP A 99 19.23 -7.10 9.37
N LEU A 100 18.34 -6.39 8.65
CA LEU A 100 17.07 -5.91 9.20
C LEU A 100 16.12 -7.04 9.59
N VAL A 101 16.13 -8.16 8.86
CA VAL A 101 15.19 -9.28 9.09
C VAL A 101 15.81 -10.43 9.88
N GLU A 102 17.13 -10.50 9.98
CA GLU A 102 17.84 -11.58 10.69
C GLU A 102 17.36 -11.80 12.13
N PRO A 103 17.04 -10.77 12.94
CA PRO A 103 16.51 -10.97 14.30
C PRO A 103 15.32 -11.93 14.36
N PHE A 104 14.42 -11.89 13.37
CA PHE A 104 13.25 -12.77 13.28
C PHE A 104 13.61 -14.26 13.17
N PHE A 105 14.75 -14.57 12.56
CA PHE A 105 15.18 -15.96 12.33
C PHE A 105 16.10 -16.51 13.42
N ARG A 106 16.67 -15.64 14.27
CA ARG A 106 17.54 -16.03 15.39
C ARG A 106 16.75 -16.45 16.63
N SER A 107 15.53 -15.95 16.81
CA SER A 107 14.64 -16.26 17.93
C SER A 107 13.34 -16.91 17.47
N ALA A 108 12.46 -17.26 18.42
CA ALA A 108 11.08 -17.58 18.07
C ALA A 108 10.43 -16.35 17.37
N PRO A 109 9.57 -16.56 16.35
CA PRO A 109 8.84 -15.48 15.72
C PRO A 109 8.06 -14.66 16.75
N ASP A 110 8.33 -13.35 16.79
CA ASP A 110 7.64 -12.36 17.62
C ASP A 110 7.58 -11.05 16.82
N PHE A 111 6.47 -10.33 16.88
CA PHE A 111 6.31 -9.05 16.18
C PHE A 111 7.44 -8.05 16.49
N ARG A 112 8.07 -8.09 17.67
CA ARG A 112 9.20 -7.21 18.03
C ARG A 112 10.45 -7.47 17.20
N SER A 113 10.53 -8.64 16.57
CA SER A 113 11.60 -9.02 15.66
C SER A 113 11.26 -8.75 14.20
N THR A 114 10.07 -8.20 13.91
CA THR A 114 9.71 -7.72 12.57
C THR A 114 10.16 -6.27 12.37
N VAL A 115 9.92 -5.72 11.18
CA VAL A 115 10.40 -4.38 10.81
C VAL A 115 9.50 -3.31 11.42
N ALA A 116 10.07 -2.48 12.29
CA ALA A 116 9.43 -1.29 12.82
C ALA A 116 9.88 -0.03 12.07
N ILE A 117 9.09 1.05 12.16
CA ILE A 117 9.58 2.40 11.87
C ILE A 117 10.79 2.71 12.77
N ARG A 118 11.70 3.57 12.30
CA ARG A 118 12.95 3.82 13.02
C ARG A 118 12.70 4.45 14.39
N SER A 119 13.58 4.15 15.35
CA SER A 119 13.47 4.71 16.69
C SER A 119 13.65 6.23 16.66
N GLY A 120 12.75 6.95 17.32
CA GLY A 120 12.73 8.43 17.30
C GLY A 120 11.95 9.03 16.12
N GLU A 121 11.59 8.21 15.13
CA GLU A 121 10.75 8.63 14.00
C GLU A 121 9.29 8.32 14.27
N ASP A 122 8.43 9.17 13.73
CA ASP A 122 6.97 9.02 13.71
C ASP A 122 6.44 8.55 12.34
N VAL A 123 7.35 8.39 11.36
CA VAL A 123 7.06 7.89 10.02
C VAL A 123 8.09 6.81 9.62
N GLY A 124 7.77 6.04 8.58
CA GLY A 124 8.71 5.06 8.04
C GLY A 124 8.14 4.22 6.89
N ASP A 125 7.00 4.62 6.36
CA ASP A 125 6.22 3.88 5.37
C ASP A 125 5.66 4.89 4.37
N TRP A 126 5.32 4.48 3.14
CA TRP A 126 4.76 5.34 2.08
C TRP A 126 3.64 6.27 2.56
N ARG A 127 2.92 5.89 3.63
CA ARG A 127 1.92 6.70 4.31
C ARG A 127 2.47 7.89 5.08
N ASP A 128 3.77 8.16 5.05
CA ASP A 128 4.54 9.35 5.50
C ASP A 128 3.96 10.21 6.64
N SER A 129 3.27 9.58 7.59
CA SER A 129 2.69 10.22 8.75
C SER A 129 2.32 9.18 9.81
N ARG A 130 2.37 9.62 11.06
CA ARG A 130 1.94 8.80 12.20
C ARG A 130 0.46 8.46 12.09
N GLU A 131 -0.35 9.44 11.73
CA GLU A 131 -1.79 9.31 11.49
C GLU A 131 -2.07 8.31 10.38
N GLY A 132 -1.27 8.33 9.31
CA GLY A 132 -1.38 7.43 8.17
C GLY A 132 -1.24 5.95 8.56
N LEU A 133 -0.48 5.64 9.62
CA LEU A 133 -0.34 4.30 10.19
C LEU A 133 -1.33 4.01 11.35
N GLY A 134 -2.27 4.91 11.64
CA GLY A 134 -3.14 4.84 12.81
C GLY A 134 -2.35 4.85 14.13
N GLY A 135 -1.20 5.52 14.16
CA GLY A 135 -0.30 5.53 15.31
C GLY A 135 0.47 4.23 15.55
N GLY A 136 0.43 3.28 14.61
CA GLY A 136 1.20 2.04 14.68
C GLY A 136 2.71 2.21 14.51
N ARG A 137 3.46 1.17 14.88
CA ARG A 137 4.93 1.12 14.84
C ARG A 137 5.48 0.10 13.84
N TYR A 138 4.71 -0.93 13.50
CA TYR A 138 5.12 -2.00 12.58
C TYR A 138 4.21 -1.98 11.35
N PRO A 139 4.61 -1.30 10.26
CA PRO A 139 3.75 -1.11 9.08
C PRO A 139 3.35 -2.45 8.44
N GLY A 140 2.07 -2.60 8.12
CA GLY A 140 1.53 -3.82 7.53
C GLY A 140 2.08 -4.08 6.14
N ASN A 141 2.09 -3.08 5.25
CA ASN A 141 2.60 -3.23 3.89
C ASN A 141 4.08 -3.67 3.85
N VAL A 142 4.94 -3.14 4.74
CA VAL A 142 6.35 -3.51 4.84
C VAL A 142 6.48 -4.97 5.25
N ASN A 143 5.86 -5.35 6.37
CA ASN A 143 6.04 -6.67 6.96
C ASN A 143 5.28 -7.77 6.21
N LEU A 144 4.10 -7.48 5.68
CA LEU A 144 3.28 -8.47 4.99
C LEU A 144 3.71 -8.68 3.55
N TYR A 145 4.20 -7.64 2.87
CA TYR A 145 4.36 -7.68 1.41
C TYR A 145 5.79 -7.35 0.94
N LEU A 146 6.40 -6.27 1.44
CA LEU A 146 7.72 -5.84 0.95
C LEU A 146 8.85 -6.72 1.44
N VAL A 147 8.88 -7.11 2.72
CA VAL A 147 9.93 -7.98 3.26
C VAL A 147 10.02 -9.31 2.50
N PRO A 148 8.92 -10.10 2.32
CA PRO A 148 9.00 -11.32 1.55
C PRO A 148 9.41 -11.12 0.10
N ALA A 149 8.92 -10.05 -0.56
CA ALA A 149 9.28 -9.75 -1.94
C ALA A 149 10.76 -9.38 -2.09
N ALA A 150 11.29 -8.57 -1.18
CA ALA A 150 12.70 -8.19 -1.12
C ALA A 150 13.62 -9.38 -0.86
N LEU A 151 13.24 -10.26 0.07
CA LEU A 151 14.01 -11.48 0.36
C LEU A 151 14.09 -12.43 -0.84
N ARG A 152 13.00 -12.60 -1.60
CA ARG A 152 13.04 -13.35 -2.86
C ARG A 152 13.95 -12.67 -3.90
N ALA A 153 13.90 -11.34 -4.00
CA ALA A 153 14.76 -10.59 -4.91
C ALA A 153 16.25 -10.73 -4.53
N VAL A 154 16.58 -10.66 -3.25
CA VAL A 154 17.92 -10.94 -2.72
C VAL A 154 18.34 -12.38 -3.01
N GLY A 155 17.45 -13.34 -2.77
CA GLY A 155 17.71 -14.76 -3.07
C GLY A 155 17.99 -15.03 -4.55
N SER A 156 17.39 -14.27 -5.47
CA SER A 156 17.68 -14.40 -6.90
C SER A 156 19.12 -14.00 -7.28
N MET A 157 19.80 -13.24 -6.42
CA MET A 157 21.19 -12.81 -6.59
C MET A 157 22.20 -13.74 -5.90
N ALA A 158 21.76 -14.81 -5.21
CA ALA A 158 22.61 -15.68 -4.40
C ALA A 158 23.76 -16.38 -5.17
N GLY A 159 23.73 -16.38 -6.50
CA GLY A 159 24.83 -16.87 -7.33
C GLY A 159 26.06 -15.96 -7.42
N ASP A 160 25.97 -14.70 -6.96
CA ASP A 160 27.11 -13.78 -6.94
C ASP A 160 28.01 -14.06 -5.72
N PRO A 161 29.29 -14.47 -5.92
CA PRO A 161 30.17 -14.86 -4.82
C PRO A 161 30.55 -13.70 -3.89
N ARG A 162 30.26 -12.45 -4.26
CA ARG A 162 30.50 -11.26 -3.43
C ARG A 162 29.35 -10.99 -2.47
N LEU A 163 28.18 -11.59 -2.71
CA LEU A 163 27.00 -11.37 -1.88
C LEU A 163 27.13 -12.10 -0.54
N ASP A 164 26.49 -11.55 0.48
CA ASP A 164 26.38 -12.19 1.80
C ASP A 164 25.88 -13.64 1.66
N PRO A 165 26.57 -14.65 2.23
CA PRO A 165 26.16 -16.05 2.15
C PRO A 165 24.73 -16.33 2.63
N ARG A 166 24.18 -15.49 3.53
CA ARG A 166 22.79 -15.58 3.98
C ARG A 166 21.80 -15.40 2.83
N ALA A 167 22.18 -14.75 1.73
CA ALA A 167 21.33 -14.60 0.54
C ALA A 167 20.89 -15.95 -0.05
N GLY A 168 21.70 -17.02 0.10
CA GLY A 168 21.32 -18.37 -0.31
C GLY A 168 20.10 -18.93 0.45
N GLN A 169 19.80 -18.40 1.63
CA GLN A 169 18.64 -18.77 2.45
C GLN A 169 17.47 -17.77 2.31
N ALA A 170 17.65 -16.64 1.62
CA ALA A 170 16.68 -15.54 1.62
C ALA A 170 15.31 -15.96 1.08
N THR A 171 15.25 -16.81 0.06
CA THR A 171 13.98 -17.33 -0.47
C THR A 171 13.24 -18.22 0.54
N GLU A 172 13.95 -19.01 1.34
CA GLU A 172 13.35 -19.80 2.43
C GLU A 172 12.88 -18.88 3.56
N TRP A 173 13.69 -17.88 3.91
CA TRP A 173 13.34 -16.85 4.89
C TRP A 173 12.05 -16.12 4.51
N ALA A 174 11.87 -15.77 3.23
CA ALA A 174 10.63 -15.17 2.74
C ALA A 174 9.39 -16.05 3.03
N GLN A 175 9.46 -17.35 2.75
CA GLN A 175 8.34 -18.29 2.98
C GLN A 175 8.02 -18.44 4.48
N ARG A 176 9.06 -18.51 5.32
CA ARG A 176 8.90 -18.58 6.78
C ARG A 176 8.32 -17.30 7.35
N TRP A 177 8.77 -16.14 6.84
CA TRP A 177 8.26 -14.82 7.22
C TRP A 177 6.77 -14.69 6.91
N GLU A 178 6.34 -14.97 5.68
CA GLU A 178 4.92 -14.89 5.25
C GLU A 178 4.00 -15.72 6.14
N LYS A 179 4.44 -16.92 6.54
CA LYS A 179 3.65 -17.83 7.37
C LYS A 179 3.49 -17.34 8.81
N ALA A 180 4.51 -16.67 9.35
CA ALA A 180 4.60 -16.34 10.77
C ALA A 180 4.27 -14.87 11.05
N ALA A 181 4.92 -13.92 10.36
CA ALA A 181 4.75 -12.49 10.60
C ALA A 181 3.36 -11.96 10.21
N GLY A 182 2.61 -12.68 9.37
CA GLY A 182 1.28 -12.26 8.94
C GLY A 182 0.15 -12.56 9.93
N GLN A 183 0.41 -13.34 10.98
CA GLN A 183 -0.65 -13.82 11.87
C GLN A 183 -1.17 -12.72 12.79
N GLU A 184 -0.29 -11.89 13.34
CA GLU A 184 -0.68 -10.79 14.25
C GLU A 184 -1.49 -9.69 13.55
N TYR A 185 -1.33 -9.55 12.22
CA TYR A 185 -2.03 -8.54 11.43
C TYR A 185 -3.45 -8.97 11.04
N LEU A 186 -3.80 -10.25 11.15
CA LEU A 186 -5.07 -10.73 10.62
C LEU A 186 -6.23 -10.38 11.55
N VAL A 187 -7.04 -9.41 11.14
CA VAL A 187 -8.28 -9.03 11.82
C VAL A 187 -9.39 -9.96 11.35
N ARG A 188 -10.10 -10.56 12.32
CA ARG A 188 -11.30 -11.37 12.08
C ARG A 188 -12.44 -10.81 12.88
N LEU A 189 -13.50 -10.41 12.19
CA LEU A 189 -14.72 -9.91 12.80
C LEU A 189 -15.86 -10.88 12.53
N ASP A 190 -16.55 -11.29 13.58
CA ASP A 190 -17.83 -11.97 13.42
C ASP A 190 -18.93 -11.00 12.95
N ARG A 191 -20.10 -11.55 12.64
CA ARG A 191 -21.22 -10.77 12.08
C ARG A 191 -21.75 -9.70 13.04
N GLU A 192 -21.70 -9.96 14.35
CA GLU A 192 -22.17 -9.01 15.36
C GLU A 192 -21.18 -7.87 15.52
N GLN A 193 -19.87 -8.18 15.54
CA GLN A 193 -18.81 -7.18 15.55
C GLN A 193 -18.84 -6.29 14.31
N VAL A 194 -19.09 -6.87 13.12
CA VAL A 194 -19.26 -6.09 11.88
C VAL A 194 -20.45 -5.13 12.02
N ARG A 195 -21.62 -5.61 12.48
CA ARG A 195 -22.82 -4.78 12.68
C ARG A 195 -22.56 -3.66 13.68
N SER A 196 -22.05 -3.98 14.87
CA SER A 196 -21.89 -3.02 15.96
C SER A 196 -20.87 -1.94 15.61
N ARG A 197 -19.76 -2.29 14.96
CA ARG A 197 -18.71 -1.34 14.57
C ARG A 197 -19.17 -0.43 13.44
N LEU A 198 -19.85 -0.96 12.42
CA LEU A 198 -20.44 -0.14 11.36
C LEU A 198 -21.52 0.80 11.90
N ALA A 199 -22.41 0.33 12.77
CA ALA A 199 -23.42 1.19 13.40
C ALA A 199 -22.77 2.37 14.15
N ARG A 200 -21.75 2.09 14.98
CA ARG A 200 -20.96 3.10 15.68
C ARG A 200 -20.27 4.09 14.74
N TYR A 201 -19.71 3.62 13.62
CA TYR A 201 -19.10 4.50 12.64
C TYR A 201 -20.12 5.44 11.99
N LEU A 202 -21.28 4.90 11.58
CA LEU A 202 -22.35 5.67 10.94
C LEU A 202 -22.98 6.74 11.86
N GLU A 203 -22.91 6.57 13.17
CA GLU A 203 -23.34 7.59 14.14
C GLU A 203 -22.50 8.88 14.05
N ARG A 204 -21.25 8.78 13.61
CA ARG A 204 -20.33 9.92 13.46
C ARG A 204 -20.57 10.73 12.19
N LEU A 205 -21.28 10.15 11.22
CA LEU A 205 -21.54 10.77 9.93
C LEU A 205 -22.73 11.74 10.01
N THR A 206 -22.81 12.65 9.04
CA THR A 206 -23.97 13.52 8.88
C THR A 206 -25.24 12.70 8.61
N PRO A 207 -26.45 13.21 8.91
CA PRO A 207 -27.68 12.50 8.61
C PRO A 207 -27.83 12.10 7.14
N ALA A 208 -27.40 12.96 6.22
CA ALA A 208 -27.45 12.69 4.78
C ALA A 208 -26.51 11.55 4.36
N GLU A 209 -25.27 11.54 4.87
CA GLU A 209 -24.33 10.45 4.59
C GLU A 209 -24.77 9.14 5.22
N ARG A 210 -25.29 9.19 6.44
CA ARG A 210 -25.83 8.02 7.13
C ARG A 210 -26.94 7.39 6.31
N GLU A 211 -27.90 8.19 5.83
CA GLU A 211 -28.99 7.71 4.99
C GLU A 211 -28.46 7.12 3.67
N PHE A 212 -27.54 7.84 3.01
CA PHE A 212 -26.91 7.35 1.80
C PHE A 212 -26.28 5.97 2.01
N TYR A 213 -25.43 5.80 3.01
CA TYR A 213 -24.75 4.53 3.25
C TYR A 213 -25.71 3.42 3.67
N ARG A 214 -26.70 3.73 4.52
CA ARG A 214 -27.74 2.77 4.92
C ARG A 214 -28.56 2.27 3.73
N SER A 215 -28.73 3.09 2.69
CA SER A 215 -29.46 2.71 1.47
C SER A 215 -28.68 1.78 0.52
N ARG A 216 -27.35 1.68 0.67
CA ARG A 216 -26.49 0.91 -0.25
C ARG A 216 -26.60 -0.60 0.00
N PRO A 217 -26.48 -1.43 -1.05
CA PRO A 217 -26.43 -2.88 -0.89
C PRO A 217 -25.11 -3.34 -0.26
N VAL A 218 -25.15 -4.39 0.55
CA VAL A 218 -23.95 -5.01 1.12
C VAL A 218 -23.46 -6.15 0.23
N GLY A 219 -22.67 -5.79 -0.78
CA GLY A 219 -22.20 -6.73 -1.78
C GLY A 219 -23.29 -7.15 -2.77
N GLU A 220 -22.91 -7.92 -3.78
CA GLU A 220 -23.81 -8.34 -4.85
C GLU A 220 -24.87 -9.33 -4.35
N GLY A 221 -26.14 -9.05 -4.65
CA GLY A 221 -27.27 -9.83 -4.16
C GLY A 221 -27.50 -9.73 -2.64
N GLY A 222 -26.79 -8.84 -1.95
CA GLY A 222 -26.96 -8.58 -0.52
C GLY A 222 -28.14 -7.65 -0.21
N PRO A 223 -28.64 -7.68 1.05
CA PRO A 223 -29.63 -6.71 1.52
C PRO A 223 -29.05 -5.30 1.58
N ARG A 224 -29.91 -4.30 1.82
CA ARG A 224 -29.42 -2.96 2.15
C ARG A 224 -28.65 -2.95 3.47
N LEU A 225 -27.71 -2.02 3.62
CA LEU A 225 -26.95 -1.88 4.86
C LEU A 225 -27.88 -1.62 6.06
N ALA A 226 -28.93 -0.82 5.90
CA ALA A 226 -29.96 -0.64 6.93
C ALA A 226 -30.54 -1.98 7.41
N GLU A 227 -31.01 -2.80 6.48
CA GLU A 227 -31.64 -4.10 6.77
C GLU A 227 -30.65 -5.03 7.51
N PHE A 228 -29.39 -5.05 7.08
CA PHE A 228 -28.36 -5.85 7.75
C PHE A 228 -28.07 -5.37 9.17
N LEU A 229 -27.95 -4.05 9.39
CA LEU A 229 -27.68 -3.45 10.71
C LEU A 229 -28.86 -3.63 11.66
N ASP A 230 -30.08 -3.60 11.15
CA ASP A 230 -31.32 -3.71 11.94
C ASP A 230 -31.70 -5.18 12.24
N GLY A 231 -30.76 -6.12 12.09
CA GLY A 231 -30.94 -7.54 12.43
C GLY A 231 -31.54 -8.40 11.31
N GLY A 232 -31.67 -7.86 10.10
CA GLY A 232 -32.17 -8.57 8.92
C GLY A 232 -31.19 -9.61 8.36
N PRO A 233 -31.40 -10.05 7.10
CA PRO A 233 -30.61 -11.10 6.46
C PRO A 233 -29.11 -10.83 6.50
N VAL A 234 -28.32 -11.89 6.63
CA VAL A 234 -26.86 -11.78 6.54
C VAL A 234 -26.46 -11.74 5.05
N PRO A 235 -25.73 -10.70 4.61
CA PRO A 235 -25.24 -10.62 3.24
C PRO A 235 -24.35 -11.82 2.90
N PRO A 236 -24.44 -12.41 1.69
CA PRO A 236 -23.60 -13.54 1.31
C PRO A 236 -22.09 -13.27 1.49
N ALA A 237 -21.64 -12.07 1.16
CA ALA A 237 -20.25 -11.63 1.31
C ALA A 237 -19.75 -11.60 2.77
N LEU A 238 -20.68 -11.53 3.74
CA LEU A 238 -20.40 -11.50 5.17
C LEU A 238 -20.86 -12.78 5.88
N ALA A 239 -21.21 -13.83 5.13
CA ALA A 239 -21.72 -15.08 5.69
C ALA A 239 -20.71 -15.70 6.68
N MET A 240 -19.40 -15.59 6.43
CA MET A 240 -18.37 -16.11 7.32
C MET A 240 -17.77 -15.04 8.27
N GLY A 241 -18.42 -13.87 8.38
CA GLY A 241 -17.82 -12.69 8.98
C GLY A 241 -16.97 -11.91 7.98
N LEU A 242 -16.07 -11.08 8.49
CA LEU A 242 -15.18 -10.24 7.70
C LEU A 242 -13.73 -10.45 8.13
N GLU A 243 -12.84 -10.66 7.17
CA GLU A 243 -11.40 -10.76 7.40
C GLU A 243 -10.64 -9.71 6.58
N PHE A 244 -9.69 -9.03 7.21
CA PHE A 244 -8.78 -8.11 6.53
C PHE A 244 -7.43 -8.05 7.26
N MET A 245 -6.38 -7.58 6.58
CA MET A 245 -5.10 -7.29 7.24
C MET A 245 -5.16 -5.92 7.90
N ALA A 246 -4.74 -5.84 9.15
CA ALA A 246 -4.55 -4.59 9.88
C ALA A 246 -3.58 -3.67 9.14
N LEU A 247 -3.79 -2.37 9.29
CA LEU A 247 -2.93 -1.33 8.71
C LEU A 247 -1.48 -1.42 9.24
N SER A 248 -1.34 -1.73 10.52
CA SER A 248 -0.07 -1.82 11.24
C SER A 248 -0.28 -2.57 12.56
N LEU A 249 0.81 -2.84 13.29
CA LEU A 249 0.75 -3.16 14.72
C LEU A 249 1.19 -1.97 15.56
N ASP A 250 0.56 -1.76 16.71
CA ASP A 250 0.98 -0.77 17.70
C ASP A 250 2.28 -1.19 18.43
N ALA A 251 2.75 -0.36 19.37
CA ALA A 251 3.97 -0.63 20.14
C ALA A 251 3.91 -1.93 20.98
N ASP A 252 2.69 -2.39 21.31
CA ASP A 252 2.43 -3.60 22.08
C ASP A 252 2.12 -4.82 21.19
N GLY A 253 2.16 -4.65 19.87
CA GLY A 253 1.87 -5.70 18.90
C GLY A 253 0.38 -5.93 18.64
N ARG A 254 -0.50 -5.02 19.06
CA ARG A 254 -1.93 -5.11 18.77
C ARG A 254 -2.22 -4.59 17.37
N PRO A 255 -3.11 -5.26 16.61
CA PRO A 255 -3.49 -4.80 15.28
C PRO A 255 -4.20 -3.45 15.34
N VAL A 256 -3.73 -2.51 14.53
CA VAL A 256 -4.47 -1.30 14.18
C VAL A 256 -5.56 -1.71 13.19
N GLU A 257 -6.77 -1.95 13.71
CA GLU A 257 -7.92 -2.52 12.98
C GLU A 257 -8.58 -1.53 11.99
N VAL A 258 -7.76 -0.89 11.17
CA VAL A 258 -8.16 -0.07 10.02
C VAL A 258 -7.99 -0.92 8.76
N MET A 259 -9.11 -1.16 8.06
CA MET A 259 -9.07 -1.83 6.77
C MET A 259 -8.36 -0.93 5.76
N ASN A 260 -7.51 -1.49 4.92
CA ASN A 260 -6.68 -0.72 3.99
C ASN A 260 -6.56 -1.44 2.65
N SER A 261 -6.03 -0.72 1.68
CA SER A 261 -5.80 -1.22 0.34
C SER A 261 -4.30 -1.43 0.05
N ASP A 262 -3.52 -1.96 1.00
CA ASP A 262 -2.10 -2.25 0.77
C ASP A 262 -1.85 -3.60 0.09
N ALA A 263 -2.85 -4.50 0.06
CA ALA A 263 -2.78 -5.79 -0.61
C ALA A 263 -2.28 -5.77 -2.08
N PRO A 264 -2.50 -4.70 -2.88
CA PRO A 264 -1.91 -4.55 -4.20
C PRO A 264 -0.39 -4.66 -4.26
N PHE A 265 0.34 -4.41 -3.16
CA PHE A 265 1.79 -4.64 -3.14
C PHE A 265 2.10 -6.12 -3.41
N ASP A 266 1.37 -7.05 -2.80
CA ASP A 266 1.58 -8.49 -3.05
C ASP A 266 0.99 -8.93 -4.39
N LEU A 267 -0.18 -8.41 -4.79
CA LEU A 267 -0.76 -8.68 -6.11
C LEU A 267 0.19 -8.27 -7.25
N PHE A 268 0.91 -7.16 -7.09
CA PHE A 268 1.80 -6.60 -8.10
C PHE A 268 3.24 -7.13 -7.99
N LEU A 269 3.79 -7.25 -6.79
CA LEU A 269 5.20 -7.60 -6.56
C LEU A 269 5.38 -9.10 -6.29
N GLY A 270 4.53 -9.69 -5.47
CA GLY A 270 4.70 -11.03 -4.92
C GLY A 270 3.93 -12.13 -5.66
N THR A 271 3.54 -13.14 -4.88
CA THR A 271 2.88 -14.36 -5.36
C THR A 271 1.82 -14.82 -4.35
N PRO A 272 0.77 -13.99 -4.11
CA PRO A 272 -0.23 -14.23 -3.06
C PRO A 272 -0.89 -15.59 -3.20
N SER A 273 -1.37 -16.16 -2.09
CA SER A 273 -2.20 -17.36 -2.17
C SER A 273 -3.56 -17.03 -2.78
N ARG A 274 -4.27 -18.05 -3.29
CA ARG A 274 -5.66 -17.88 -3.77
C ARG A 274 -6.56 -17.24 -2.70
N ARG A 275 -6.41 -17.65 -1.44
CA ARG A 275 -7.17 -17.09 -0.31
C ARG A 275 -6.93 -15.60 -0.14
N ASP A 276 -5.69 -15.14 -0.33
CA ASP A 276 -5.33 -13.72 -0.21
C ASP A 276 -5.91 -12.88 -1.35
N VAL A 277 -5.92 -13.44 -2.57
CA VAL A 277 -6.60 -12.84 -3.72
C VAL A 277 -8.10 -12.77 -3.48
N GLU A 278 -8.75 -13.85 -3.06
CA GLU A 278 -10.19 -13.89 -2.76
C GLU A 278 -10.58 -12.90 -1.67
N ARG A 279 -9.77 -12.79 -0.61
CA ARG A 279 -9.96 -11.80 0.46
C ARG A 279 -9.86 -10.37 -0.08
N THR A 280 -8.83 -10.07 -0.87
CA THR A 280 -8.68 -8.75 -1.48
C THR A 280 -9.89 -8.41 -2.37
N LEU A 281 -10.34 -9.36 -3.19
CA LEU A 281 -11.52 -9.21 -4.03
C LEU A 281 -12.78 -8.94 -3.20
N THR A 282 -12.99 -9.65 -2.08
CA THR A 282 -14.14 -9.40 -1.20
C THR A 282 -14.15 -7.97 -0.65
N LEU A 283 -12.98 -7.43 -0.27
CA LEU A 283 -12.89 -6.04 0.22
C LEU A 283 -13.19 -5.01 -0.89
N LEU A 284 -12.81 -5.30 -2.14
CA LEU A 284 -13.12 -4.43 -3.30
C LEU A 284 -14.56 -4.59 -3.79
N GLU A 285 -15.17 -5.77 -3.59
CA GLU A 285 -16.56 -6.03 -3.96
C GLU A 285 -17.55 -5.31 -3.03
N LEU A 286 -17.15 -5.08 -1.78
CA LEU A 286 -17.93 -4.36 -0.79
C LEU A 286 -17.72 -2.85 -0.92
N GLU A 287 -18.82 -2.09 -0.89
CA GLU A 287 -18.77 -0.63 -0.90
C GLU A 287 -18.37 -0.08 0.47
N PHE A 288 -17.64 1.03 0.50
CA PHE A 288 -17.39 1.81 1.70
C PHE A 288 -18.73 2.28 2.31
N PRO A 289 -18.93 2.17 3.64
CA PRO A 289 -17.94 1.85 4.67
C PRO A 289 -17.77 0.34 4.97
N VAL A 290 -18.49 -0.56 4.31
CA VAL A 290 -18.37 -2.00 4.57
C VAL A 290 -17.05 -2.56 4.04
N GLY A 291 -16.66 -2.16 2.84
CA GLY A 291 -15.39 -2.51 2.18
C GLY A 291 -14.57 -1.29 1.78
N LEU A 292 -13.81 -1.41 0.69
CA LEU A 292 -12.87 -0.39 0.22
C LEU A 292 -13.42 0.46 -0.94
N MET A 293 -14.39 -0.02 -1.72
CA MET A 293 -14.78 0.69 -2.94
C MET A 293 -15.78 1.80 -2.69
N THR A 294 -15.50 2.97 -3.25
CA THR A 294 -16.50 4.03 -3.47
C THR A 294 -16.95 4.03 -4.94
N GLY A 295 -17.90 4.90 -5.29
CA GLY A 295 -18.23 5.15 -6.70
C GLY A 295 -17.13 5.88 -7.48
N VAL A 296 -16.08 6.37 -6.82
CA VAL A 296 -14.97 7.15 -7.42
C VAL A 296 -13.58 6.61 -7.09
N GLY A 297 -13.48 5.39 -6.56
CA GLY A 297 -12.22 4.67 -6.40
C GLY A 297 -12.10 3.92 -5.06
N PRO A 298 -11.08 3.07 -4.90
CA PRO A 298 -10.80 2.38 -3.65
C PRO A 298 -10.16 3.32 -2.64
N VAL A 299 -10.68 3.38 -1.41
CA VAL A 299 -10.03 4.17 -0.35
C VAL A 299 -8.74 3.50 0.14
N VAL A 300 -7.76 4.30 0.56
CA VAL A 300 -6.49 3.78 1.10
C VAL A 300 -6.57 3.37 2.57
N ALA A 301 -7.50 3.96 3.32
CA ALA A 301 -7.84 3.57 4.67
C ALA A 301 -9.36 3.64 4.89
N ASN A 302 -9.90 2.65 5.59
CA ASN A 302 -11.27 2.58 6.05
C ASN A 302 -11.28 2.36 7.58
N PRO A 303 -11.51 3.42 8.37
CA PRO A 303 -11.50 3.35 9.82
C PRO A 303 -12.82 2.83 10.42
N ALA A 304 -13.81 2.41 9.61
CA ALA A 304 -15.16 2.08 10.09
C ALA A 304 -15.22 0.91 11.08
N TYR A 305 -14.19 0.06 11.09
CA TYR A 305 -14.08 -1.05 12.03
C TYR A 305 -13.23 -0.73 13.24
N SER A 306 -12.53 0.40 13.29
CA SER A 306 -11.68 0.74 14.43
C SER A 306 -12.51 0.99 15.69
N LEU A 307 -12.05 0.45 16.83
CA LEU A 307 -12.60 0.79 18.13
C LEU A 307 -12.02 2.09 18.71
N ASP A 308 -10.84 2.50 18.24
CA ASP A 308 -10.23 3.79 18.58
C ASP A 308 -10.91 4.92 17.79
N PRO A 309 -11.59 5.87 18.45
CA PRO A 309 -12.27 6.97 17.78
C PRO A 309 -11.32 7.91 17.04
N ARG A 310 -10.04 7.98 17.44
CA ARG A 310 -9.04 8.83 16.77
C ARG A 310 -8.83 8.43 15.31
N HIS A 311 -8.91 7.14 15.00
CA HIS A 311 -8.78 6.67 13.61
C HIS A 311 -9.87 7.23 12.70
N ALA A 312 -11.11 7.35 13.19
CA ALA A 312 -12.20 7.93 12.39
C ALA A 312 -12.06 9.45 12.21
N GLU A 313 -11.21 10.12 13.00
CA GLU A 313 -10.94 11.57 12.91
C GLU A 313 -9.71 11.85 12.04
N GLN A 314 -8.65 11.07 12.23
CA GLN A 314 -7.35 11.26 11.59
C GLN A 314 -7.29 10.62 10.20
N LEU A 315 -7.98 9.50 10.00
CA LEU A 315 -8.05 8.78 8.72
C LEU A 315 -9.39 9.04 8.01
N ASP A 316 -9.96 10.23 8.20
CA ASP A 316 -11.15 10.68 7.49
C ASP A 316 -10.83 11.06 6.02
N ARG A 317 -11.79 11.68 5.33
CA ARG A 317 -11.64 12.08 3.92
C ARG A 317 -10.74 13.31 3.70
N LYS A 318 -10.25 13.93 4.78
CA LYS A 318 -9.34 15.09 4.78
C LYS A 318 -7.92 14.70 5.20
N GLY A 319 -7.74 13.54 5.82
CA GLY A 319 -6.42 12.95 6.07
C GLY A 319 -5.73 12.55 4.78
N TYR A 320 -4.49 12.97 4.58
CA TYR A 320 -3.68 12.71 3.38
C TYR A 320 -3.53 11.20 3.05
N HIS A 321 -3.49 10.36 4.09
CA HIS A 321 -3.48 8.90 4.00
C HIS A 321 -4.74 8.24 4.60
N GLY A 322 -5.82 9.02 4.71
CA GLY A 322 -7.09 8.61 5.29
C GLY A 322 -8.04 7.93 4.31
N THR A 323 -9.33 8.24 4.43
CA THR A 323 -10.41 7.75 3.56
C THR A 323 -10.41 8.52 2.24
N VAL A 324 -9.31 8.45 1.52
CA VAL A 324 -9.04 9.11 0.23
C VAL A 324 -8.57 8.07 -0.80
N ILE A 325 -8.54 8.44 -2.07
CA ILE A 325 -8.12 7.56 -3.15
C ILE A 325 -6.80 8.06 -3.71
N TRP A 326 -5.80 7.16 -3.81
CA TRP A 326 -4.50 7.44 -4.40
C TRP A 326 -4.40 6.84 -5.80
N SER A 327 -3.96 7.63 -6.78
CA SER A 327 -3.90 7.20 -8.19
C SER A 327 -2.90 6.07 -8.41
N TRP A 328 -1.70 6.18 -7.84
CA TRP A 328 -0.67 5.14 -8.01
C TRP A 328 -1.10 3.81 -7.36
N GLN A 329 -1.82 3.87 -6.24
CA GLN A 329 -2.30 2.70 -5.52
C GLN A 329 -3.42 2.00 -6.33
N SER A 330 -4.31 2.78 -6.94
CA SER A 330 -5.31 2.27 -7.89
C SER A 330 -4.65 1.65 -9.13
N GLY A 331 -3.63 2.29 -9.68
CA GLY A 331 -2.83 1.74 -10.79
C GLY A 331 -2.12 0.43 -10.42
N MET A 332 -1.50 0.37 -9.24
CA MET A 332 -0.87 -0.85 -8.74
C MET A 332 -1.88 -1.98 -8.56
N LEU A 333 -3.08 -1.67 -8.06
CA LEU A 333 -4.17 -2.63 -7.94
C LEU A 333 -4.59 -3.19 -9.30
N ILE A 334 -4.81 -2.34 -10.32
CA ILE A 334 -5.14 -2.78 -11.67
C ILE A 334 -4.04 -3.70 -12.21
N ALA A 335 -2.77 -3.29 -12.12
CA ALA A 335 -1.63 -4.08 -12.58
C ALA A 335 -1.52 -5.43 -11.85
N GLY A 336 -1.80 -5.44 -10.55
CA GLY A 336 -1.80 -6.64 -9.71
C GLY A 336 -2.94 -7.60 -10.04
N LEU A 337 -4.17 -7.09 -10.25
CA LEU A 337 -5.33 -7.90 -10.62
C LEU A 337 -5.14 -8.55 -11.99
N LEU A 338 -4.62 -7.82 -12.98
CA LEU A 338 -4.28 -8.37 -14.30
C LEU A 338 -3.26 -9.51 -14.19
N ARG A 339 -2.24 -9.35 -13.34
CA ARG A 339 -1.26 -10.42 -13.07
C ARG A 339 -1.90 -11.64 -12.44
N GLN A 340 -2.89 -11.47 -11.56
CA GLN A 340 -3.58 -12.60 -10.93
C GLN A 340 -4.57 -13.29 -11.88
N LEU A 341 -5.09 -12.60 -12.90
CA LEU A 341 -5.95 -13.19 -13.93
C LEU A 341 -5.26 -14.35 -14.65
N GLU A 342 -3.98 -14.19 -14.97
CA GLU A 342 -3.16 -15.24 -15.59
C GLU A 342 -2.91 -16.43 -14.65
N ARG A 343 -2.89 -16.19 -13.34
CA ARG A 343 -2.49 -17.19 -12.33
C ARG A 343 -3.66 -17.95 -11.72
N TYR A 344 -4.84 -17.32 -11.65
CA TYR A 344 -6.06 -17.86 -11.05
C TYR A 344 -7.23 -17.75 -12.03
N PRO A 345 -7.23 -18.52 -13.14
CA PRO A 345 -8.31 -18.48 -14.13
C PRO A 345 -9.67 -18.84 -13.53
N GLU A 346 -9.71 -19.61 -12.44
CA GLU A 346 -10.95 -19.91 -11.71
C GLU A 346 -11.58 -18.69 -11.02
N LEU A 347 -10.83 -17.60 -10.84
CA LEU A 347 -11.30 -16.32 -10.29
C LEU A 347 -11.59 -15.28 -11.37
N GLU A 348 -11.48 -15.64 -12.66
CA GLU A 348 -11.58 -14.73 -13.81
C GLU A 348 -12.78 -13.79 -13.72
N VAL A 349 -13.98 -14.32 -13.44
CA VAL A 349 -15.21 -13.52 -13.36
C VAL A 349 -15.11 -12.44 -12.27
N ARG A 350 -14.59 -12.77 -11.08
CA ARG A 350 -14.45 -11.82 -9.97
C ARG A 350 -13.36 -10.79 -10.27
N LEU A 351 -12.24 -11.22 -10.84
CA LEU A 351 -11.12 -10.36 -11.23
C LEU A 351 -11.53 -9.34 -12.30
N LEU A 352 -12.19 -9.78 -13.38
CA LEU A 352 -12.70 -8.91 -14.44
C LEU A 352 -13.75 -7.92 -13.91
N ARG A 353 -14.64 -8.36 -13.02
CA ARG A 353 -15.61 -7.48 -12.38
C ARG A 353 -14.95 -6.42 -11.48
N ALA A 354 -13.91 -6.79 -10.73
CA ALA A 354 -13.15 -5.84 -9.93
C ALA A 354 -12.44 -4.81 -10.82
N LEU A 355 -11.85 -5.24 -11.95
CA LEU A 355 -11.24 -4.37 -12.95
C LEU A 355 -12.26 -3.41 -13.60
N GLU A 356 -13.45 -3.91 -13.94
CA GLU A 356 -14.53 -3.08 -14.50
C GLU A 356 -14.99 -2.01 -13.51
N ARG A 357 -15.18 -2.36 -12.23
CA ARG A 357 -15.49 -1.39 -11.16
C ARG A 357 -14.37 -0.36 -10.99
N LEU A 358 -13.12 -0.82 -11.10
CA LEU A 358 -11.89 -0.05 -11.34
C LEU A 358 -12.12 1.13 -12.29
N GLN A 359 -12.33 0.73 -13.53
CA GLN A 359 -12.47 1.61 -14.67
C GLN A 359 -13.68 2.54 -14.57
N GLN A 360 -14.82 2.05 -14.06
CA GLN A 360 -16.03 2.86 -13.87
C GLN A 360 -15.80 3.95 -12.82
N ALA A 361 -15.14 3.62 -11.72
CA ALA A 361 -14.80 4.57 -10.67
C ALA A 361 -13.83 5.66 -11.16
N GLU A 362 -12.81 5.28 -11.93
CA GLU A 362 -11.86 6.22 -12.52
C GLU A 362 -12.52 7.11 -13.57
N THR A 363 -13.43 6.55 -14.38
CA THR A 363 -14.24 7.32 -15.34
C THR A 363 -15.08 8.37 -14.60
N ARG A 364 -15.65 8.01 -13.45
CA ARG A 364 -16.43 8.93 -12.62
C ARG A 364 -15.56 10.01 -11.96
N ALA A 365 -14.34 9.67 -11.54
CA ALA A 365 -13.37 10.63 -11.02
C ALA A 365 -12.88 11.62 -12.10
N GLY A 366 -12.93 11.22 -13.38
CA GLY A 366 -12.62 12.09 -14.51
C GLY A 366 -11.15 12.54 -14.49
N ALA A 367 -10.91 13.86 -14.60
CA ALA A 367 -9.55 14.40 -14.59
C ALA A 367 -8.78 14.12 -13.29
N LEU A 368 -9.49 13.96 -12.17
CA LEU A 368 -8.89 13.68 -10.86
C LEU A 368 -8.25 12.28 -10.80
N ALA A 369 -8.63 11.34 -11.67
CA ALA A 369 -7.95 10.04 -11.74
C ALA A 369 -6.46 10.17 -12.12
N ASN A 370 -6.04 11.33 -12.67
CA ASN A 370 -4.66 11.63 -12.99
C ASN A 370 -3.98 12.54 -11.94
N SER A 371 -4.66 12.96 -10.87
CA SER A 371 -3.99 13.66 -9.76
C SER A 371 -3.25 12.67 -8.86
N GLU A 372 -2.42 13.17 -7.95
CA GLU A 372 -1.75 12.34 -6.95
C GLU A 372 -2.75 11.53 -6.11
N LEU A 373 -3.72 12.25 -5.55
CA LEU A 373 -4.86 11.68 -4.84
C LEU A 373 -6.10 12.55 -5.03
N TRP A 374 -7.26 12.02 -4.66
CA TRP A 374 -8.50 12.75 -4.56
C TRP A 374 -9.34 12.26 -3.39
N SER A 375 -10.24 13.13 -2.96
CA SER A 375 -11.24 12.83 -1.95
C SER A 375 -12.62 12.69 -2.61
N PHE A 376 -13.66 12.53 -1.79
CA PHE A 376 -15.02 12.43 -2.29
C PHE A 376 -16.03 13.01 -1.31
N GLU A 377 -17.15 13.43 -1.87
CA GLU A 377 -18.36 13.79 -1.15
C GLU A 377 -19.48 12.83 -1.51
N VAL A 378 -20.48 12.80 -0.64
CA VAL A 378 -21.70 12.03 -0.81
C VAL A 378 -22.88 13.00 -0.72
N ASP A 379 -23.58 13.16 -1.84
CA ASP A 379 -24.80 13.96 -1.95
C ASP A 379 -25.75 13.27 -2.94
N GLY A 380 -26.54 12.31 -2.43
CA GLY A 380 -27.37 11.41 -3.23
C GLY A 380 -26.60 10.40 -4.10
N ASP A 381 -25.35 10.71 -4.46
CA ASP A 381 -24.40 9.86 -5.16
C ASP A 381 -22.96 10.25 -4.79
N TRP A 382 -21.99 9.41 -5.18
CA TRP A 382 -20.56 9.67 -5.01
C TRP A 382 -20.09 10.75 -5.98
N ARG A 383 -19.42 11.77 -5.46
CA ARG A 383 -18.77 12.83 -6.26
C ARG A 383 -17.31 12.95 -5.89
N ALA A 384 -16.42 12.81 -6.87
CA ALA A 384 -15.00 13.02 -6.68
C ALA A 384 -14.73 14.50 -6.41
N ARG A 385 -13.81 14.78 -5.50
CA ARG A 385 -13.37 16.13 -5.12
C ARG A 385 -11.86 16.19 -5.13
N ALA A 386 -11.31 17.30 -5.60
CA ALA A 386 -9.90 17.58 -5.41
C ALA A 386 -9.57 17.51 -3.92
N PHE A 387 -8.43 16.90 -3.59
CA PHE A 387 -7.99 16.86 -2.21
C PHE A 387 -7.59 18.27 -1.77
N SER A 388 -8.18 18.75 -0.69
CA SER A 388 -7.80 19.98 -0.01
C SER A 388 -7.68 19.65 1.47
N GLY A 389 -6.53 19.10 1.86
CA GLY A 389 -6.24 18.85 3.26
C GLY A 389 -6.34 20.15 4.06
N GLY A 390 -6.91 20.10 5.27
CA GLY A 390 -7.02 21.28 6.15
C GLY A 390 -5.70 21.74 6.78
N GLY A 391 -4.54 21.42 6.18
CA GLY A 391 -3.19 21.71 6.65
C GLY A 391 -2.20 21.81 5.47
N GLU A 392 -1.00 22.33 5.73
CA GLU A 392 0.03 22.89 4.80
C GLU A 392 0.50 22.05 3.59
N THR A 393 -0.10 20.90 3.30
CA THR A 393 0.23 20.05 2.13
C THR A 393 -0.93 20.04 1.14
N GLU A 394 -0.86 20.93 0.13
CA GLU A 394 -1.73 20.90 -1.05
C GLU A 394 -1.37 19.69 -1.94
N SER A 395 -2.37 18.97 -2.45
CA SER A 395 -2.12 17.94 -3.49
C SER A 395 -1.56 18.61 -4.74
N ASN A 396 -0.42 18.15 -5.25
CA ASN A 396 0.18 18.74 -6.43
C ASN A 396 -0.59 18.27 -7.69
N PRO A 397 -1.01 19.19 -8.60
CA PRO A 397 -1.75 18.83 -9.81
C PRO A 397 -1.01 17.85 -10.74
N VAL A 398 0.33 17.74 -10.66
CA VAL A 398 1.13 16.78 -11.42
C VAL A 398 2.29 16.26 -10.56
N GLN A 399 2.18 15.03 -10.07
CA GLN A 399 3.33 14.28 -9.56
C GLN A 399 3.71 13.18 -10.55
N LEU A 400 4.90 12.59 -10.43
CA LEU A 400 5.34 11.50 -11.31
C LEU A 400 4.30 10.36 -11.39
N TRP A 401 3.59 10.12 -10.29
CA TRP A 401 2.50 9.17 -10.14
C TRP A 401 1.34 9.38 -11.12
N SER A 402 1.09 10.62 -11.54
CA SER A 402 0.09 10.99 -12.56
C SER A 402 0.33 10.34 -13.93
N THR A 403 1.54 9.82 -14.19
CA THR A 403 1.93 9.18 -15.46
C THR A 403 1.79 7.66 -15.46
N ILE A 404 1.54 7.03 -14.31
CA ILE A 404 1.33 5.57 -14.20
C ILE A 404 0.10 5.15 -15.00
N TYR A 405 -0.94 5.96 -14.95
CA TYR A 405 -2.24 5.61 -15.50
C TYR A 405 -2.23 5.55 -17.05
N PRO A 406 -1.63 6.51 -17.78
CA PRO A 406 -1.32 6.34 -19.20
C PRO A 406 -0.51 5.08 -19.55
N ALA A 407 0.50 4.73 -18.74
CA ALA A 407 1.35 3.56 -18.96
C ALA A 407 0.59 2.24 -18.81
N LEU A 408 -0.34 2.15 -17.85
CA LEU A 408 -1.18 0.97 -17.64
C LEU A 408 -2.30 0.84 -18.68
N LYS A 409 -2.86 1.96 -19.15
CA LYS A 409 -3.85 1.96 -20.24
C LYS A 409 -3.31 1.36 -21.53
N LEU A 410 -2.03 1.59 -21.86
CA LEU A 410 -1.37 0.95 -23.00
C LEU A 410 -1.40 -0.58 -22.87
N ARG A 411 -1.09 -1.11 -21.67
CA ARG A 411 -1.10 -2.55 -21.39
C ARG A 411 -2.52 -3.14 -21.44
N LEU A 412 -3.51 -2.44 -20.87
CA LEU A 412 -4.93 -2.85 -20.93
C LEU A 412 -5.42 -2.98 -22.37
N LEU A 413 -5.08 -2.01 -23.24
CA LEU A 413 -5.42 -2.02 -24.67
C LEU A 413 -4.74 -3.18 -25.43
N GLU A 414 -3.55 -3.61 -25.02
CA GLU A 414 -2.84 -4.76 -25.58
C GLU A 414 -3.43 -6.11 -25.12
N THR A 415 -3.98 -6.17 -23.89
CA THR A 415 -4.62 -7.38 -23.34
C THR A 415 -6.10 -7.54 -23.71
N THR A 416 -6.78 -6.49 -24.16
CA THR A 416 -8.16 -6.61 -24.65
C THR A 416 -8.18 -7.29 -26.02
N VAL A 417 -8.53 -8.57 -26.04
CA VAL A 417 -9.25 -9.16 -27.19
C VAL A 417 -10.51 -8.30 -27.39
N PRO A 418 -10.83 -7.85 -28.62
CA PRO A 418 -12.02 -7.06 -28.84
C PRO A 418 -13.25 -7.88 -28.45
N VAL A 419 -13.94 -7.43 -27.41
CA VAL A 419 -15.28 -7.89 -27.08
C VAL A 419 -16.17 -7.47 -28.25
N ARG A 420 -16.64 -8.46 -29.01
CA ARG A 420 -17.68 -8.28 -30.03
C ARG A 420 -19.06 -8.38 -29.40
#